data_AF-A0A953B7B8-F1
#
_entry.id   AF-A0A953B7B8-F1
#
_cell.length_a   1.000
_cell.length_b   1.000
_cell.length_c   1.000
_cell.angle_alpha   90.00
_cell.angle_beta   90.00
_cell.angle_gamma   90.00
#
_symmetry.space_group_name_H-M   'P 1'
#
loop_
_entity.id
_entity.type
_entity.pdbx_description
1 polymer ?
#
loop_
_entity_poly.entity_id
_entity_poly.type
_entity_poly.pdbx_seq_one_letter_code
_entity_poly.pdbx_strand_id
1 'polypeptide(L)'
;LKEYNYLISLHPATVTLARVLKQRAWLQATCPNPSFRNGAQAVKDARAACSMLAWKDENTIDTLAAACAEVGDFDSAVRYASQALSIQGIAPADSKRIQRHLELFRQRKPIRS
;
A
#
# COMPACT_ATOMS: atom_id res chain seq x y z
N LEU A 1 -12.17 -20.89 -26.99
CA LEU A 1 -10.87 -20.26 -27.33
C LEU A 1 -10.95 -18.73 -27.48
N LYS A 2 -11.90 -18.16 -28.24
CA LYS A 2 -12.10 -16.69 -28.29
C LYS A 2 -12.46 -16.05 -26.94
N GLU A 3 -13.33 -16.67 -26.15
CA GLU A 3 -13.71 -16.16 -24.82
C GLU A 3 -12.60 -16.29 -23.76
N TYR A 4 -11.75 -17.32 -23.86
CA TYR A 4 -10.60 -17.49 -22.97
C TYR A 4 -9.44 -16.51 -23.31
N ASN A 5 -9.22 -16.22 -24.60
CA ASN A 5 -8.31 -15.15 -25.01
C ASN A 5 -8.83 -13.76 -24.61
N TYR A 6 -10.16 -13.57 -24.58
CA TYR A 6 -10.80 -12.37 -24.05
C TYR A 6 -10.61 -12.25 -22.53
N LEU A 7 -10.73 -13.35 -21.77
CA LEU A 7 -10.44 -13.37 -20.32
C LEU A 7 -8.96 -13.14 -19.98
N ILE A 8 -8.03 -13.64 -20.80
CA ILE A 8 -6.59 -13.36 -20.67
C ILE A 8 -6.27 -11.90 -21.04
N SER A 9 -7.07 -11.27 -21.90
CA SER A 9 -7.02 -9.82 -22.15
C SER A 9 -7.64 -8.96 -21.03
N LEU A 10 -8.41 -9.59 -20.13
CA LEU A 10 -9.18 -8.94 -19.06
C LEU A 10 -8.44 -8.82 -17.71
N HIS A 11 -7.18 -9.25 -17.61
CA HIS A 11 -6.27 -8.78 -16.56
C HIS A 11 -5.31 -7.75 -17.15
N PRO A 12 -5.64 -6.44 -17.07
CA PRO A 12 -4.81 -5.43 -17.69
C PRO A 12 -3.46 -5.45 -16.98
N ALA A 13 -2.37 -5.44 -17.75
CA ALA A 13 -1.00 -5.35 -17.24
C ALA A 13 -0.86 -4.36 -16.08
N THR A 14 -1.69 -3.31 -16.08
CA THR A 14 -1.96 -2.34 -15.03
C THR A 14 -2.22 -2.94 -13.64
N VAL A 15 -3.17 -3.88 -13.46
CA VAL A 15 -3.49 -4.44 -12.13
C VAL A 15 -2.35 -5.30 -11.61
N THR A 16 -1.75 -6.11 -12.48
CA THR A 16 -0.57 -6.92 -12.14
C THR A 16 0.61 -6.03 -11.75
N LEU A 17 0.88 -4.98 -12.52
CA LEU A 17 1.94 -4.03 -12.24
C LEU A 17 1.69 -3.27 -10.93
N ALA A 18 0.45 -2.82 -10.67
CA ALA A 18 0.08 -2.18 -9.41
C ALA A 18 0.35 -3.10 -8.21
N ARG A 19 0.02 -4.39 -8.32
CA ARG A 19 0.31 -5.38 -7.28
C ARG A 19 1.81 -5.54 -7.05
N VAL A 20 2.62 -5.61 -8.10
CA VAL A 20 4.08 -5.71 -7.98
C VAL A 20 4.68 -4.47 -7.32
N LEU A 21 4.26 -3.27 -7.75
CA LEU A 21 4.68 -2.01 -7.15
C LEU A 21 4.31 -1.94 -5.67
N LYS A 22 3.08 -2.33 -5.31
CA LYS A 22 2.64 -2.43 -3.91
C LYS A 22 3.56 -3.34 -3.09
N GLN A 23 3.84 -4.55 -3.58
CA GLN A 23 4.66 -5.52 -2.83
C GLN A 23 6.10 -5.02 -2.65
N ARG A 24 6.69 -4.44 -3.70
CA ARG A 24 8.03 -3.84 -3.61
C ARG A 24 8.06 -2.66 -2.64
N ALA A 25 7.05 -1.79 -2.69
CA ALA A 25 6.92 -0.67 -1.78
C ALA A 25 6.80 -1.10 -0.32
N TRP A 26 5.97 -2.11 -0.03
CA TRP A 26 5.82 -2.66 1.31
C TRP A 26 7.17 -3.16 1.85
N LEU A 27 7.87 -4.00 1.08
CA LEU A 27 9.19 -4.50 1.45
C LEU A 27 10.18 -3.36 1.74
N GLN A 28 10.26 -2.38 0.84
CA GLN A 28 11.18 -1.26 0.95
C GLN A 28 10.83 -0.28 2.09
N ALA A 29 9.57 -0.29 2.57
CA ALA A 29 9.13 0.54 3.69
C ALA A 29 9.30 -0.17 5.04
N THR A 30 9.02 -1.47 5.12
CA THR A 30 8.83 -2.15 6.41
C THR A 30 9.89 -3.17 6.77
N CYS A 31 10.81 -3.53 5.86
CA CYS A 31 11.79 -4.57 6.13
C CYS A 31 12.63 -4.25 7.39
N PRO A 32 12.79 -5.22 8.33
CA PRO A 32 13.58 -5.00 9.53
C PRO A 32 15.06 -4.76 9.20
N ASN A 33 15.56 -5.40 8.14
CA ASN A 33 16.92 -5.21 7.68
C ASN A 33 17.03 -3.88 6.89
N PRO A 34 17.84 -2.91 7.36
CA PRO A 34 18.00 -1.60 6.72
C PRO A 34 18.49 -1.67 5.28
N SER A 35 19.26 -2.69 4.90
CA SER A 35 19.85 -2.80 3.55
C SER A 35 18.81 -2.96 2.44
N PHE A 36 17.59 -3.40 2.78
CA PHE A 36 16.49 -3.51 1.83
C PHE A 36 15.54 -2.30 1.86
N ARG A 37 15.72 -1.37 2.81
CA ARG A 37 14.84 -0.21 2.93
C ARG A 37 15.21 0.87 1.94
N ASN A 38 14.18 1.42 1.30
CA ASN A 38 14.28 2.57 0.41
C ASN A 38 12.94 3.31 0.43
N GLY A 39 12.70 4.10 1.48
CA GLY A 39 11.43 4.80 1.69
C GLY A 39 11.06 5.72 0.52
N ALA A 40 12.03 6.41 -0.09
CA ALA A 40 11.79 7.30 -1.22
C ALA A 40 11.24 6.54 -2.45
N GLN A 41 11.80 5.36 -2.76
CA GLN A 41 11.27 4.51 -3.83
C GLN A 41 9.93 3.88 -3.44
N ALA A 42 9.77 3.46 -2.18
CA ALA A 42 8.51 2.91 -1.68
C ALA A 42 7.34 3.90 -1.84
N VAL A 43 7.54 5.19 -1.54
CA VAL A 43 6.51 6.22 -1.72
C VAL A 43 6.12 6.36 -3.20
N LYS A 44 7.10 6.34 -4.12
CA LYS A 44 6.84 6.43 -5.57
C LYS A 44 6.02 5.24 -6.05
N ASP A 45 6.43 4.04 -5.69
CA ASP A 45 5.79 2.79 -6.10
C ASP A 45 4.37 2.66 -5.53
N ALA A 46 4.19 2.91 -4.24
CA ALA A 46 2.87 2.82 -3.59
C ALA A 46 1.90 3.86 -4.16
N ARG A 47 2.37 5.08 -4.45
CA ARG A 47 1.54 6.13 -5.07
C ARG A 47 1.13 5.79 -6.50
N ALA A 48 2.05 5.22 -7.28
CA ALA A 48 1.75 4.73 -8.61
C ALA A 48 0.71 3.60 -8.56
N ALA A 49 0.88 2.63 -7.67
CA ALA A 49 -0.09 1.55 -7.44
C ALA A 49 -1.47 2.08 -7.02
N CYS A 50 -1.54 3.05 -6.09
CA CYS A 50 -2.79 3.70 -5.71
C CYS A 50 -3.48 4.34 -6.91
N SER A 51 -2.73 5.05 -7.76
CA SER A 51 -3.27 5.73 -8.94
C SER A 51 -3.82 4.73 -9.96
N MET A 52 -3.10 3.62 -10.19
CA MET A 52 -3.50 2.55 -11.11
C MET A 52 -4.74 1.79 -10.65
N LEU A 53 -4.94 1.68 -9.33
CA LEU A 53 -6.14 1.09 -8.72
C LEU A 53 -7.21 2.14 -8.36
N ALA A 54 -7.10 3.34 -8.93
CA ALA A 54 -8.03 4.45 -8.74
C ALA A 54 -8.32 4.79 -7.28
N TRP A 55 -7.36 4.57 -6.37
CA TRP A 55 -7.48 4.81 -4.92
C TRP A 55 -8.65 4.03 -4.27
N LYS A 56 -8.95 2.83 -4.77
CA LYS A 56 -10.04 1.98 -4.27
C LYS A 56 -9.59 0.73 -3.50
N ASP A 57 -8.28 0.50 -3.41
CA ASP A 57 -7.70 -0.68 -2.74
C ASP A 57 -7.06 -0.24 -1.42
N GLU A 58 -7.70 -0.59 -0.30
CA GLU A 58 -7.27 -0.24 1.06
C GLU A 58 -5.86 -0.73 1.37
N ASN A 59 -5.51 -1.92 0.88
CA ASN A 59 -4.21 -2.53 1.08
C ASN A 59 -3.08 -1.70 0.43
N THR A 60 -3.33 -1.18 -0.76
CA THR A 60 -2.37 -0.33 -1.49
C THR A 60 -2.23 1.05 -0.85
N ILE A 61 -3.35 1.61 -0.36
CA ILE A 61 -3.34 2.90 0.36
C ILE A 61 -2.60 2.78 1.70
N ASP A 62 -2.81 1.69 2.44
CA ASP A 62 -2.07 1.40 3.67
C ASP A 62 -0.57 1.18 3.41
N THR A 63 -0.21 0.58 2.27
CA THR A 63 1.19 0.49 1.83
C THR A 63 1.80 1.88 1.60
N LEU A 64 1.04 2.81 1.02
CA LEU A 64 1.49 4.20 0.87
C LEU A 64 1.66 4.88 2.24
N ALA A 65 0.76 4.60 3.19
CA ALA A 65 0.90 5.10 4.56
C ALA A 65 2.19 4.61 5.22
N ALA A 66 2.49 3.30 5.10
CA ALA A 66 3.73 2.71 5.59
C ALA A 66 4.97 3.35 4.95
N ALA A 67 4.94 3.59 3.64
CA ALA A 67 6.04 4.24 2.92
C ALA A 67 6.26 5.70 3.36
N CYS A 68 5.18 6.45 3.60
CA CYS A 68 5.26 7.81 4.17
C CYS A 68 5.88 7.81 5.57
N ALA A 69 5.49 6.86 6.43
CA ALA A 69 6.07 6.72 7.76
C ALA A 69 7.57 6.39 7.73
N GLU A 70 8.02 5.58 6.76
CA GLU A 70 9.44 5.25 6.60
C GLU A 70 10.31 6.47 6.29
N VAL A 71 9.79 7.44 5.52
CA VAL A 71 10.51 8.69 5.22
C VAL A 71 10.28 9.78 6.28
N GLY A 72 9.60 9.46 7.39
CA GLY A 72 9.31 10.39 8.48
C GLY A 72 8.11 11.32 8.25
N ASP A 73 7.40 11.19 7.13
CA ASP A 73 6.15 11.91 6.85
C ASP A 73 4.97 11.22 7.53
N PHE A 74 4.94 11.31 8.86
CA PHE A 74 3.90 10.70 9.68
C PHE A 74 2.52 11.34 9.49
N ASP A 75 2.47 12.62 9.11
CA ASP A 75 1.21 13.32 8.87
C ASP A 75 0.49 12.72 7.64
N SER A 76 1.24 12.50 6.54
CA SER A 76 0.70 11.74 5.41
C SER A 76 0.39 10.29 5.76
N ALA A 77 1.21 9.64 6.58
CA ALA A 77 0.96 8.26 7.00
C ALA A 77 -0.38 8.11 7.73
N VAL A 78 -0.65 8.97 8.71
CA VAL A 78 -1.93 9.02 9.45
C VAL A 78 -3.09 9.30 8.50
N ARG A 79 -2.94 10.26 7.59
CA ARG A 79 -3.96 10.62 6.60
C ARG A 79 -4.31 9.44 5.70
N TYR A 80 -3.30 8.77 5.12
CA TYR A 80 -3.54 7.67 4.19
C TYR A 80 -4.05 6.40 4.88
N ALA A 81 -3.55 6.05 6.07
CA ALA A 81 -4.11 4.92 6.83
C ALA A 81 -5.59 5.17 7.21
N SER A 82 -5.94 6.42 7.55
CA SER A 82 -7.34 6.80 7.81
C SER A 82 -8.20 6.73 6.54
N GLN A 83 -7.65 7.12 5.39
CA GLN A 83 -8.31 6.96 4.08
C GLN A 83 -8.54 5.48 3.74
N ALA A 84 -7.56 4.61 4.01
CA ALA A 84 -7.69 3.17 3.75
C ALA A 84 -8.83 2.55 4.59
N LEU A 85 -8.98 2.99 5.85
CA LEU A 85 -10.08 2.57 6.73
C LEU A 85 -11.45 3.09 6.32
N SER A 86 -11.52 4.10 5.45
CA SER A 86 -12.79 4.64 4.93
C SER A 86 -13.23 3.98 3.62
N ILE A 87 -12.49 3.01 3.10
CA ILE A 87 -12.92 2.19 1.96
C ILE A 87 -14.12 1.34 2.34
N GLN A 88 -15.19 1.44 1.55
CA GLN A 88 -16.41 0.66 1.74
C GLN A 88 -16.15 -0.84 1.49
N GLY A 89 -16.68 -1.69 2.36
CA GLY A 89 -16.56 -3.15 2.20
C GLY A 89 -15.21 -3.72 2.62
N ILE A 90 -14.36 -2.93 3.31
CA ILE A 90 -13.12 -3.41 3.89
C ILE A 90 -13.35 -4.66 4.75
N ALA A 91 -12.52 -5.69 4.54
CA ALA A 91 -12.58 -6.90 5.33
C ALA A 91 -12.24 -6.60 6.80
N PRO A 92 -12.93 -7.21 7.79
CA PRO A 92 -12.65 -6.95 9.21
C PRO A 92 -11.19 -7.18 9.62
N ALA A 93 -10.54 -8.19 9.01
CA ALA A 93 -9.13 -8.49 9.25
C ALA A 93 -8.20 -7.35 8.76
N ASP A 94 -8.46 -6.80 7.58
CA ASP A 94 -7.70 -5.68 7.03
C ASP A 94 -7.95 -4.40 7.83
N SER A 95 -9.20 -4.11 8.17
CA SER A 95 -9.54 -2.96 9.03
C SER A 95 -8.77 -3.00 10.35
N LYS A 96 -8.76 -4.15 11.04
CA LYS A 96 -8.02 -4.32 12.30
C LYS A 96 -6.50 -4.14 12.12
N ARG A 97 -5.94 -4.66 11.03
CA ARG A 97 -4.51 -4.52 10.71
C ARG A 97 -4.15 -3.06 10.44
N ILE A 98 -4.92 -2.35 9.63
CA ILE A 98 -4.68 -0.95 9.28
C ILE A 98 -4.90 -0.04 10.50
N GLN A 99 -5.85 -0.32 11.38
CA GLN A 99 -6.00 0.40 12.65
C GLN A 99 -4.73 0.32 13.51
N ARG A 100 -4.11 -0.85 13.60
CA ARG A 100 -2.83 -1.02 14.30
C ARG A 100 -1.70 -0.20 13.66
N HIS A 101 -1.65 -0.12 12.33
CA HIS A 101 -0.69 0.72 11.63
C HIS A 101 -0.91 2.21 11.92
N LEU A 102 -2.17 2.66 11.87
CA LEU A 102 -2.57 4.03 12.20
C LEU A 102 -2.13 4.43 13.62
N GLU A 103 -2.29 3.54 14.60
CA GLU A 103 -1.82 3.77 15.98
C GLU A 103 -0.30 3.94 16.06
N LEU A 104 0.47 3.15 15.30
CA LEU A 104 1.93 3.33 15.21
C LEU A 104 2.28 4.69 14.61
N PHE A 105 1.62 5.08 13.52
CA PHE A 105 1.89 6.35 12.85
C PHE A 105 1.54 7.56 13.71
N ARG A 106 0.46 7.49 14.50
CA ARG A 106 0.12 8.50 15.52
C ARG A 106 1.19 8.64 16.61
N GLN A 107 1.89 7.55 16.93
CA GLN A 107 3.04 7.56 17.83
C GLN A 107 4.35 7.94 17.14
N ARG A 108 4.30 8.34 15.85
CA ARG A 108 5.46 8.62 15.00
C ARG A 108 6.44 7.45 14.92
N LYS A 109 5.90 6.22 14.87
CA LYS A 109 6.66 4.98 14.73
C LYS A 109 6.39 4.37 13.35
N PRO A 110 7.42 4.02 12.58
CA PRO A 110 7.24 3.30 11.32
C PRO A 110 6.95 1.82 11.58
N ILE A 111 6.46 1.11 10.56
CA ILE A 111 6.24 -0.34 10.64
C ILE A 111 7.57 -1.06 10.43
N ARG A 112 7.80 -2.11 11.22
CA ARG A 112 8.87 -3.09 10.99
C ARG A 112 8.22 -4.48 11.01
N SER A 113 8.31 -5.21 9.90
CA SER A 113 7.63 -6.50 9.71
C SER A 113 8.54 -7.52 9.05
#